data_AF-A0A944W6M1-F1
#
_entry.id   AF-A0A944W6M1-F1
#
_cell.length_a   1.000
_cell.length_b   1.000
_cell.length_c   1.000
_cell.angle_alpha   90.00
_cell.angle_beta   90.00
_cell.angle_gamma   90.00
#
_symmetry.space_group_name_H-M   'P 1'
#
loop_
_entity.id
_entity.type
_entity.pdbx_description
1 polymer ?
#
loop_
_entity_poly.entity_id
_entity_poly.type
_entity_poly.pdbx_seq_one_letter_code
_entity_poly.pdbx_strand_id
1 'polypeptide(L)'
;MSSEQEKLIAELIEKGLAGDMDSINAIEDRVLRSKVKSGLAKAKRAAKNAAVAAAKESSPEESSAEIMPSDHPNQKFAFMIEEKFPDSLADTLNDTHIQIKPDQWFEIASWLKSEPSLYFDSLQCHTGIDLGGNMLEARYNLHSMKHDHKIEIRIAVSRDNAHIPSIEQIWRIGDWFERETYDMFGIFFDGHRDHRRMLLPEDWEGYPLRKDYEVQETYHGIIIPKVKEGWE
;
A
#
# COMPACT_ATOMS: atom_id res chain seq x y z
N MET A 1 -21.95 34.17 -2.70
CA MET A 1 -21.02 34.84 -1.78
C MET A 1 -20.81 36.25 -2.32
N SER A 2 -20.77 37.29 -1.49
CA SER A 2 -20.48 38.64 -2.01
C SER A 2 -19.04 38.69 -2.50
N SER A 3 -18.78 39.34 -3.65
CA SER A 3 -17.42 39.52 -4.21
C SER A 3 -16.44 40.11 -3.19
N GLU A 4 -16.93 40.88 -2.22
CA GLU A 4 -16.13 41.46 -1.14
C GLU A 4 -15.67 40.43 -0.10
N GLN A 5 -16.47 39.41 0.19
CA GLN A 5 -16.09 38.34 1.12
C GLN A 5 -15.00 37.45 0.55
N GLU A 6 -15.03 37.20 -0.76
CA GLU A 6 -14.00 36.41 -1.45
C GLU A 6 -12.66 37.16 -1.48
N LYS A 7 -12.70 38.48 -1.72
CA LYS A 7 -11.51 39.35 -1.63
C LYS A 7 -10.90 39.37 -0.23
N LEU A 8 -11.75 39.49 0.80
CA LEU A 8 -11.31 39.47 2.19
C LEU A 8 -10.67 38.12 2.57
N ILE A 9 -11.25 37.01 2.11
CA ILE A 9 -10.68 35.66 2.34
C ILE A 9 -9.30 35.54 1.69
N ALA A 10 -9.14 36.01 0.45
CA ALA A 10 -7.88 35.97 -0.27
C ALA A 10 -6.78 36.78 0.44
N GLU A 11 -7.09 38.01 0.86
CA GLU A 11 -6.15 38.88 1.59
C GLU A 11 -5.68 38.25 2.92
N LEU A 12 -6.60 37.63 3.66
CA LEU A 12 -6.28 36.97 4.92
C LEU A 12 -5.46 35.69 4.73
N ILE A 13 -5.66 34.96 3.64
CA ILE A 13 -4.82 33.81 3.28
C ILE A 13 -3.39 34.27 2.97
N GLU A 14 -3.22 35.37 2.23
CA GLU A 14 -1.89 35.94 1.94
C GLU A 14 -1.16 36.37 3.22
N LYS A 15 -1.83 37.07 4.13
CA LYS A 15 -1.28 37.41 5.46
C LYS A 15 -0.86 36.15 6.25
N GLY A 16 -1.66 35.09 6.20
CA GLY A 16 -1.33 33.81 6.82
C GLY A 16 -0.14 33.08 6.17
N LEU A 17 0.05 33.23 4.86
CA LEU A 17 1.24 32.72 4.16
C LEU A 17 2.49 33.52 4.54
N ALA A 18 2.35 34.82 4.79
CA ALA A 18 3.40 35.69 5.30
C ALA A 18 3.73 35.48 6.80
N GLY A 19 3.02 34.57 7.48
CA GLY A 19 3.28 34.18 8.87
C GLY A 19 2.42 34.87 9.92
N ASP A 20 1.53 35.78 9.54
CA ASP A 20 0.61 36.47 10.46
C ASP A 20 -0.63 35.61 10.74
N MET A 21 -0.49 34.69 11.69
CA MET A 21 -1.58 33.84 12.17
C MET A 21 -2.51 34.54 13.17
N ASP A 22 -2.08 35.64 13.77
CA ASP A 22 -2.84 36.36 14.80
C ASP A 22 -4.02 37.10 14.17
N SER A 23 -3.81 37.71 13.01
CA SER A 23 -4.88 38.32 12.20
C SER A 23 -5.97 37.31 11.80
N ILE A 24 -5.62 36.03 11.58
CA ILE A 24 -6.58 34.97 11.25
C ILE A 24 -7.33 34.50 12.50
N ASN A 25 -6.64 34.38 13.64
CA ASN A 25 -7.25 33.93 14.88
C ASN A 25 -8.18 34.97 15.49
N ALA A 26 -7.94 36.26 15.24
CA ALA A 26 -8.76 37.38 15.70
C ALA A 26 -10.14 37.51 14.98
N ILE A 27 -10.39 36.78 13.88
CA ILE A 27 -11.66 36.84 13.13
C ILE A 27 -12.80 36.28 13.97
N GLU A 28 -13.74 37.06 14.47
CA GLU A 28 -14.84 36.59 15.32
C GLU A 28 -15.82 35.63 14.60
N ASP A 29 -16.06 35.83 13.31
CA ASP A 29 -16.91 34.96 12.51
C ASP A 29 -16.25 33.58 12.30
N ARG A 30 -16.83 32.56 12.95
CA ARG A 30 -16.38 31.17 12.90
C ARG A 30 -16.35 30.61 11.48
N VAL A 31 -17.31 30.96 10.63
CA VAL A 31 -17.43 30.44 9.26
C VAL A 31 -16.35 31.06 8.38
N LEU A 32 -16.14 32.38 8.49
CA LEU A 32 -15.08 33.08 7.77
C LEU A 32 -13.70 32.58 8.19
N ARG A 33 -13.45 32.45 9.49
CA ARG A 33 -12.20 31.90 10.05
C ARG A 33 -11.92 30.48 9.52
N SER A 34 -12.95 29.64 9.43
CA SER A 34 -12.81 28.27 8.92
C SER A 34 -12.45 28.22 7.44
N LYS A 35 -13.05 29.10 6.62
CA LYS A 35 -12.73 29.22 5.19
C LYS A 35 -11.30 29.69 4.96
N VAL A 36 -10.86 30.70 5.72
CA VAL A 36 -9.47 31.22 5.64
C VAL A 36 -8.45 30.16 6.05
N LYS A 37 -8.68 29.43 7.15
CA LYS A 37 -7.78 28.34 7.59
C LYS A 37 -7.71 27.19 6.59
N SER A 38 -8.84 26.80 6.01
CA SER A 38 -8.89 25.78 4.95
C SER A 38 -8.16 26.23 3.69
N GLY A 39 -8.38 27.47 3.25
CA GLY A 39 -7.69 28.08 2.12
C GLY A 39 -6.18 28.18 2.32
N LEU A 40 -5.73 28.58 3.51
CA LEU A 40 -4.32 28.63 3.89
C LEU A 40 -3.66 27.22 3.84
N ALA A 41 -4.34 26.20 4.36
CA ALA A 41 -3.85 24.82 4.30
C ALA A 41 -3.73 24.32 2.86
N LYS A 42 -4.70 24.64 2.00
CA LYS A 42 -4.68 24.31 0.57
C LYS A 42 -3.53 25.02 -0.15
N ALA A 43 -3.31 26.30 0.13
CA ALA A 43 -2.21 27.08 -0.45
C ALA A 43 -0.83 26.56 -0.02
N LYS A 44 -0.65 26.23 1.27
CA LYS A 44 0.60 25.61 1.77
C LYS A 44 0.88 24.25 1.14
N ARG A 45 -0.15 23.42 0.94
CA ARG A 45 -0.03 22.13 0.23
C ARG A 45 0.33 22.32 -1.24
N ALA A 46 -0.30 23.28 -1.92
CA ALA A 46 0.02 23.60 -3.32
C ALA A 46 1.46 24.11 -3.47
N ALA A 47 1.93 24.99 -2.57
CA ALA A 47 3.31 25.47 -2.56
C ALA A 47 4.33 24.33 -2.30
N LYS A 48 4.03 23.42 -1.38
CA LYS A 48 4.86 22.22 -1.14
C LYS A 48 4.92 21.33 -2.39
N ASN A 49 3.79 21.08 -3.04
CA ASN A 49 3.73 20.26 -4.24
C ASN A 49 4.44 20.92 -5.43
N ALA A 50 4.33 22.24 -5.57
CA ALA A 50 5.04 23.01 -6.60
C ALA A 50 6.56 23.03 -6.35
N ALA A 51 7.01 23.12 -5.09
CA ALA A 51 8.44 23.00 -4.75
C ALA A 51 8.98 21.60 -5.05
N VAL A 52 8.19 20.54 -4.79
CA VAL A 52 8.54 19.16 -5.15
C VAL A 52 8.59 18.96 -6.67
N ALA A 53 7.67 19.59 -7.43
CA ALA A 53 7.67 19.53 -8.89
C ALA A 53 8.85 20.31 -9.51
N ALA A 54 9.16 21.51 -9.02
CA ALA A 54 10.29 22.33 -9.49
C ALA A 54 11.65 21.73 -9.14
N ALA A 55 11.74 20.98 -8.02
CA ALA A 55 12.93 20.19 -7.70
C ALA A 55 13.09 18.97 -8.62
N LYS A 56 12.00 18.47 -9.21
CA LYS A 56 11.98 17.33 -10.14
C LYS A 56 12.32 17.72 -11.58
N GLU A 57 12.10 18.97 -11.97
CA GLU A 57 12.40 19.49 -13.32
C GLU A 57 13.81 20.07 -13.48
N SER A 58 14.55 20.32 -12.40
CA SER A 58 15.87 20.99 -12.45
C SER A 58 17.10 20.08 -12.27
N SER A 59 16.93 18.76 -12.24
CA SER A 59 18.06 17.81 -12.19
C SER A 59 18.16 16.98 -13.49
N PRO A 60 19.32 16.94 -14.17
CA PRO A 60 19.54 16.08 -15.34
C PRO A 60 19.56 14.60 -14.93
N GLU A 61 19.21 13.73 -15.88
CA GLU A 61 19.45 12.28 -15.79
C GLU A 61 20.91 11.98 -15.40
N GLU A 62 21.11 11.33 -14.25
CA GLU A 62 21.94 10.11 -14.06
C GLU A 62 22.19 9.80 -12.58
N SER A 63 22.55 8.54 -12.36
CA SER A 63 23.28 8.01 -11.21
C SER A 63 22.45 7.53 -10.03
N SER A 64 22.36 6.19 -9.95
CA SER A 64 22.51 5.39 -8.73
C SER A 64 23.06 6.21 -7.55
N ALA A 65 22.16 6.66 -6.68
CA ALA A 65 22.52 7.22 -5.39
C ALA A 65 21.95 6.27 -4.35
N GLU A 66 22.85 5.55 -3.66
CA GLU A 66 22.56 4.89 -2.40
C GLU A 66 21.84 5.89 -1.49
N ILE A 67 20.55 5.68 -1.30
CA ILE A 67 19.76 6.44 -0.33
C ILE A 67 20.28 5.97 1.03
N MET A 68 20.98 6.85 1.75
CA MET A 68 21.37 6.61 3.14
C MET A 68 20.13 6.14 3.90
N PRO A 69 20.23 5.09 4.75
CA PRO A 69 19.07 4.55 5.43
C PRO A 69 18.35 5.68 6.15
N SER A 70 17.12 5.97 5.74
CA SER A 70 16.25 6.82 6.56
C SER A 70 16.15 6.16 7.93
N ASP A 71 15.92 6.95 8.97
CA ASP A 71 15.78 6.41 10.33
C ASP A 71 14.51 5.53 10.49
N HIS A 72 13.77 5.30 9.39
CA HIS A 72 12.53 4.57 9.32
C HIS A 72 12.72 3.08 9.62
N PRO A 73 11.85 2.46 10.45
CA PRO A 73 11.95 1.04 10.81
C PRO A 73 12.03 0.10 9.60
N ASN A 74 11.25 0.35 8.53
CA ASN A 74 11.25 -0.49 7.33
C ASN A 74 12.64 -0.59 6.67
N GLN A 75 13.40 0.50 6.60
CA GLN A 75 14.74 0.47 6.01
C GLN A 75 15.72 -0.30 6.91
N LYS A 76 15.59 -0.18 8.23
CA LYS A 76 16.38 -0.95 9.20
C LYS A 76 16.13 -2.45 9.07
N PHE A 77 14.86 -2.86 9.03
CA PHE A 77 14.52 -4.28 8.86
C PHE A 77 14.92 -4.81 7.49
N ALA A 78 14.78 -4.01 6.43
CA ALA A 78 15.21 -4.41 5.10
C ALA A 78 16.73 -4.62 5.01
N PHE A 79 17.52 -3.77 5.68
CA PHE A 79 18.97 -3.98 5.79
C PHE A 79 19.31 -5.27 6.53
N MET A 80 18.62 -5.56 7.65
CA MET A 80 18.81 -6.82 8.38
C MET A 80 18.43 -8.05 7.55
N ILE A 81 17.39 -7.93 6.71
CA ILE A 81 16.98 -8.98 5.78
C ILE A 81 18.07 -9.19 4.73
N GLU A 82 18.54 -8.14 4.07
CA GLU A 82 19.57 -8.23 3.02
C GLU A 82 20.92 -8.74 3.55
N GLU A 83 21.31 -8.35 4.77
CA GLU A 83 22.52 -8.86 5.42
C GLU A 83 22.45 -10.37 5.65
N LYS A 84 21.28 -10.89 6.03
CA LYS A 84 21.09 -12.32 6.31
C LYS A 84 20.73 -13.16 5.09
N PHE A 85 20.01 -12.57 4.14
CA PHE A 85 19.51 -13.16 2.92
C PHE A 85 19.94 -12.27 1.74
N PRO A 86 21.18 -12.42 1.26
CA PRO A 86 21.69 -11.62 0.15
C PRO A 86 20.87 -11.85 -1.12
N ASP A 87 20.68 -10.79 -1.90
CA ASP A 87 19.92 -10.78 -3.17
C ASP A 87 18.41 -11.05 -2.99
N SER A 88 17.88 -10.86 -1.79
CA SER A 88 16.45 -11.08 -1.49
C SER A 88 15.57 -9.87 -1.78
N LEU A 89 16.11 -8.66 -1.79
CA LEU A 89 15.36 -7.45 -2.11
C LEU A 89 15.11 -7.32 -3.61
N ALA A 90 13.90 -6.91 -3.98
CA ALA A 90 13.48 -6.81 -5.40
C ALA A 90 13.52 -5.39 -5.97
N ASP A 91 13.53 -4.36 -5.11
CA ASP A 91 13.56 -2.95 -5.52
C ASP A 91 14.31 -2.10 -4.48
N THR A 92 14.53 -0.84 -4.81
CA THR A 92 15.15 0.16 -3.97
C THR A 92 14.36 0.36 -2.68
N LEU A 93 15.08 0.43 -1.56
CA LEU A 93 14.48 0.64 -0.25
C LEU A 93 13.68 1.93 -0.18
N ASN A 94 12.52 1.86 0.46
CA ASN A 94 11.65 3.00 0.72
C ASN A 94 11.06 2.92 2.14
N ASP A 95 10.44 4.02 2.58
CA ASP A 95 9.92 4.12 3.94
C ASP A 95 8.57 3.40 4.13
N THR A 96 7.91 2.96 3.06
CA THR A 96 6.52 2.48 3.16
C THR A 96 6.41 0.97 3.31
N HIS A 97 7.26 0.20 2.65
CA HIS A 97 7.23 -1.26 2.63
C HIS A 97 8.60 -1.83 2.25
N ILE A 98 8.75 -3.15 2.39
CA ILE A 98 9.93 -3.90 1.98
C ILE A 98 9.52 -4.80 0.80
N GLN A 99 10.14 -4.59 -0.36
CA GLN A 99 9.89 -5.41 -1.55
C GLN A 99 10.87 -6.59 -1.58
N ILE A 100 10.34 -7.81 -1.57
CA ILE A 100 11.12 -9.05 -1.49
C ILE A 100 10.83 -9.93 -2.72
N LYS A 101 11.86 -10.63 -3.21
CA LYS A 101 11.74 -11.66 -4.26
C LYS A 101 11.11 -12.93 -3.69
N PRO A 102 10.30 -13.67 -4.47
CA PRO A 102 9.59 -14.84 -3.96
C PRO A 102 10.51 -15.99 -3.53
N ASP A 103 11.72 -16.11 -4.10
CA ASP A 103 12.60 -17.28 -4.02
C ASP A 103 13.00 -17.69 -2.60
N GLN A 104 13.22 -16.73 -1.70
CA GLN A 104 13.68 -16.97 -0.32
C GLN A 104 12.61 -16.59 0.72
N TRP A 105 11.37 -16.39 0.28
CA TRP A 105 10.34 -15.82 1.12
C TRP A 105 10.04 -16.69 2.35
N PHE A 106 9.99 -18.01 2.20
CA PHE A 106 9.66 -18.92 3.30
C PHE A 106 10.70 -18.84 4.44
N GLU A 107 11.98 -18.81 4.07
CA GLU A 107 13.11 -18.73 4.99
C GLU A 107 13.14 -17.37 5.68
N ILE A 108 12.90 -16.29 4.94
CA ILE A 108 12.81 -14.93 5.48
C ILE A 108 11.64 -14.85 6.47
N ALA A 109 10.45 -15.28 6.08
CA ALA A 109 9.26 -15.31 6.94
C ALA A 109 9.50 -16.12 8.22
N SER A 110 10.14 -17.28 8.11
CA SER A 110 10.48 -18.14 9.25
C SER A 110 11.45 -17.44 10.20
N TRP A 111 12.44 -16.74 9.66
CA TRP A 111 13.38 -15.96 10.45
C TRP A 111 12.72 -14.74 11.11
N LEU A 112 11.91 -13.97 10.38
CA LEU A 112 11.16 -12.83 10.92
C LEU A 112 10.32 -13.21 12.15
N LYS A 113 9.72 -14.39 12.13
CA LYS A 113 8.95 -14.91 13.28
C LYS A 113 9.83 -15.40 14.43
N SER A 114 10.92 -16.11 14.14
CA SER A 114 11.71 -16.83 15.16
C SER A 114 12.81 -16.00 15.81
N GLU A 115 13.33 -14.99 15.11
CA GLU A 115 14.42 -14.13 15.57
C GLU A 115 14.00 -13.34 16.83
N PRO A 116 14.65 -13.53 17.98
CA PRO A 116 14.23 -12.90 19.23
C PRO A 116 14.20 -11.36 19.20
N SER A 117 15.03 -10.73 18.36
CA SER A 117 15.07 -9.28 18.18
C SER A 117 13.96 -8.72 17.29
N LEU A 118 13.33 -9.56 16.46
CA LEU A 118 12.27 -9.18 15.53
C LEU A 118 10.90 -9.69 15.99
N TYR A 119 10.82 -11.01 16.20
CA TYR A 119 9.69 -11.74 16.76
C TYR A 119 8.32 -11.30 16.22
N PHE A 120 8.16 -11.34 14.89
CA PHE A 120 6.88 -11.04 14.22
C PHE A 120 5.90 -12.20 14.41
N ASP A 121 5.24 -12.24 15.57
CA ASP A 121 4.36 -13.33 15.99
C ASP A 121 2.94 -13.23 15.43
N SER A 122 2.53 -12.07 14.92
CA SER A 122 1.19 -11.82 14.37
C SER A 122 1.21 -11.45 12.88
N LEU A 123 0.49 -12.22 12.06
CA LEU A 123 0.10 -11.83 10.71
C LEU A 123 -1.25 -11.11 10.78
N GLN A 124 -1.24 -9.80 10.55
CA GLN A 124 -2.42 -8.95 10.68
C GLN A 124 -3.30 -9.00 9.43
N CYS A 125 -2.66 -8.99 8.26
CA CYS A 125 -3.34 -9.00 6.97
C CYS A 125 -2.44 -9.67 5.94
N HIS A 126 -3.05 -10.43 5.04
CA HIS A 126 -2.45 -10.81 3.77
C HIS A 126 -3.45 -10.55 2.65
N THR A 127 -2.99 -9.88 1.58
CA THR A 127 -3.88 -9.49 0.48
C THR A 127 -3.14 -9.53 -0.85
N GLY A 128 -3.84 -9.97 -1.89
CA GLY A 128 -3.40 -9.82 -3.27
C GLY A 128 -3.78 -8.47 -3.85
N ILE A 129 -2.98 -7.98 -4.78
CA ILE A 129 -3.27 -6.80 -5.59
C ILE A 129 -2.85 -7.08 -7.03
N ASP A 130 -3.73 -6.71 -7.96
CA ASP A 130 -3.37 -6.65 -9.36
C ASP A 130 -2.77 -5.28 -9.71
N LEU A 131 -1.46 -5.23 -9.97
CA LEU A 131 -0.77 -4.00 -10.34
C LEU A 131 -1.10 -3.56 -11.78
N GLY A 132 -1.64 -4.47 -12.60
CA GLY A 132 -1.75 -4.31 -14.05
C GLY A 132 -0.45 -4.73 -14.76
N GLY A 133 -0.44 -4.66 -16.09
CA GLY A 133 0.79 -4.93 -16.86
C GLY A 133 1.38 -6.32 -16.61
N ASN A 134 0.55 -7.34 -16.44
CA ASN A 134 0.94 -8.73 -16.16
C ASN A 134 1.59 -8.99 -14.78
N MET A 135 1.42 -8.08 -13.82
CA MET A 135 2.00 -8.21 -12.47
C MET A 135 0.91 -8.32 -11.40
N LEU A 136 1.12 -9.27 -10.48
CA LEU A 136 0.36 -9.41 -9.23
C LEU A 136 1.30 -9.16 -8.06
N GLU A 137 0.75 -8.75 -6.93
CA GLU A 137 1.51 -8.52 -5.71
C GLU A 137 0.78 -9.12 -4.51
N ALA A 138 1.48 -9.93 -3.73
CA ALA A 138 1.04 -10.34 -2.41
C ALA A 138 1.64 -9.40 -1.35
N ARG A 139 0.80 -8.89 -0.46
CA ARG A 139 1.20 -8.02 0.65
C ARG A 139 0.97 -8.72 1.98
N TYR A 140 1.91 -8.58 2.89
CA TYR A 140 1.86 -9.16 4.23
C TYR A 140 2.11 -8.06 5.26
N ASN A 141 1.12 -7.80 6.11
CA ASN A 141 1.28 -6.89 7.24
C ASN A 141 1.60 -7.71 8.49
N LEU A 142 2.82 -7.56 8.98
CA LEU A 142 3.33 -8.30 10.13
C LEU A 142 3.47 -7.36 11.32
N HIS A 143 3.16 -7.88 12.51
CA HIS A 143 3.30 -7.16 13.77
C HIS A 143 3.98 -8.05 14.80
N SER A 144 5.01 -7.51 15.43
CA SER A 144 5.56 -8.07 16.66
C SER A 144 4.80 -7.51 17.84
N MET A 145 3.99 -8.32 18.51
CA MET A 145 3.28 -7.90 19.72
C MET A 145 4.24 -7.66 20.88
N LYS A 146 5.40 -8.34 20.87
CA LYS A 146 6.43 -8.24 21.90
C LYS A 146 7.21 -6.93 21.82
N HIS A 147 7.60 -6.52 20.62
CA HIS A 147 8.45 -5.34 20.40
C HIS A 147 7.69 -4.14 19.81
N ASP A 148 6.41 -4.30 19.51
CA ASP A 148 5.54 -3.34 18.79
C ASP A 148 6.09 -2.89 17.42
N HIS A 149 6.89 -3.74 16.77
CA HIS A 149 7.39 -3.54 15.41
C HIS A 149 6.31 -3.84 14.38
N LYS A 150 6.15 -2.99 13.37
CA LYS A 150 5.19 -3.18 12.27
C LYS A 150 5.90 -3.04 10.94
N ILE A 151 5.69 -4.00 10.06
CA ILE A 151 6.26 -3.99 8.70
C ILE A 151 5.22 -4.44 7.68
N GLU A 152 5.42 -4.00 6.45
CA GLU A 152 4.69 -4.48 5.29
C GLU A 152 5.70 -5.09 4.32
N ILE A 153 5.56 -6.41 4.08
CA ILE A 153 6.32 -7.11 3.04
C ILE A 153 5.46 -7.17 1.79
N ARG A 154 6.07 -6.91 0.64
CA ARG A 154 5.42 -7.03 -0.67
C ARG A 154 6.24 -7.92 -1.58
N ILE A 155 5.54 -8.81 -2.28
CA ILE A 155 6.15 -9.76 -3.20
C ILE A 155 5.39 -9.67 -4.50
N ALA A 156 6.08 -9.19 -5.55
CA ALA A 156 5.50 -9.05 -6.88
C ALA A 156 5.90 -10.25 -7.74
N VAL A 157 4.92 -10.83 -8.43
CA VAL A 157 5.09 -11.97 -9.34
C VAL A 157 4.36 -11.73 -10.64
N SER A 158 4.87 -12.28 -11.74
CA SER A 158 4.18 -12.25 -13.03
C SER A 158 2.94 -13.16 -12.97
N ARG A 159 1.85 -12.78 -13.64
CA ARG A 159 0.65 -13.65 -13.74
C ARG A 159 0.94 -14.97 -14.44
N ASP A 160 1.93 -15.00 -15.34
CA ASP A 160 2.31 -16.21 -16.08
C ASP A 160 2.99 -17.24 -15.18
N ASN A 161 3.58 -16.79 -14.06
CA ASN A 161 4.25 -17.64 -13.07
C ASN A 161 3.99 -17.09 -11.66
N ALA A 162 2.72 -17.03 -11.26
CA ALA A 162 2.30 -16.40 -10.01
C ALA A 162 2.47 -17.31 -8.79
N HIS A 163 3.68 -17.80 -8.56
CA HIS A 163 4.01 -18.73 -7.47
C HIS A 163 4.75 -18.01 -6.33
N ILE A 164 4.31 -18.25 -5.09
CA ILE A 164 4.92 -17.71 -3.88
C ILE A 164 4.97 -18.82 -2.81
N PRO A 165 6.07 -18.99 -2.06
CA PRO A 165 6.09 -19.95 -0.95
C PRO A 165 5.03 -19.63 0.13
N SER A 166 4.28 -20.65 0.56
CA SER A 166 3.23 -20.52 1.57
C SER A 166 3.81 -20.28 2.97
N ILE A 167 3.23 -19.34 3.69
CA ILE A 167 3.55 -19.02 5.09
C ILE A 167 2.61 -19.72 6.08
N GLU A 168 1.71 -20.57 5.61
CA GLU A 168 0.66 -21.23 6.40
C GLU A 168 1.22 -22.04 7.57
N GLN A 169 2.41 -22.64 7.39
CA GLN A 169 3.14 -23.38 8.44
C GLN A 169 3.81 -22.45 9.46
N ILE A 170 4.04 -21.18 9.10
CA ILE A 170 4.67 -20.16 9.93
C ILE A 170 3.59 -19.46 10.75
N TRP A 171 2.59 -18.85 10.10
CA TRP A 171 1.41 -18.28 10.75
C TRP A 171 0.16 -19.01 10.26
N ARG A 172 -0.50 -19.75 11.16
CA ARG A 172 -1.68 -20.58 10.80
C ARG A 172 -2.84 -19.83 10.17
N ILE A 173 -2.98 -18.52 10.45
CA ILE A 173 -4.02 -17.69 9.82
C ILE A 173 -3.75 -17.50 8.31
N GLY A 174 -2.51 -17.70 7.87
CA GLY A 174 -2.13 -17.71 6.46
C GLY A 174 -2.94 -18.69 5.61
N ASP A 175 -3.45 -19.78 6.19
CA ASP A 175 -4.32 -20.74 5.49
C ASP A 175 -5.49 -20.06 4.78
N TRP A 176 -6.22 -19.21 5.51
CA TRP A 176 -7.41 -18.56 4.98
C TRP A 176 -7.03 -17.43 4.02
N PHE A 177 -6.04 -16.62 4.38
CA PHE A 177 -5.66 -15.47 3.56
C PHE A 177 -5.01 -15.87 2.23
N GLU A 178 -4.15 -16.88 2.23
CA GLU A 178 -3.51 -17.37 1.00
C GLU A 178 -4.55 -17.98 0.06
N ARG A 179 -5.53 -18.73 0.61
CA ARG A 179 -6.65 -19.26 -0.18
C ARG A 179 -7.57 -18.16 -0.72
N GLU A 180 -7.86 -17.13 0.05
CA GLU A 180 -8.61 -15.95 -0.42
C GLU A 180 -7.87 -15.27 -1.58
N THR A 181 -6.56 -15.06 -1.43
CA THR A 181 -5.73 -14.40 -2.43
C THR A 181 -5.61 -15.25 -3.69
N TYR A 182 -5.50 -16.57 -3.57
CA TYR A 182 -5.60 -17.48 -4.69
C TYR A 182 -6.96 -17.37 -5.38
N ASP A 183 -8.05 -17.43 -4.64
CA ASP A 183 -9.39 -17.46 -5.22
C ASP A 183 -9.73 -16.16 -5.97
N MET A 184 -9.25 -15.03 -5.45
CA MET A 184 -9.54 -13.69 -5.99
C MET A 184 -8.54 -13.21 -7.05
N PHE A 185 -7.25 -13.56 -6.93
CA PHE A 185 -6.17 -13.06 -7.79
C PHE A 185 -5.38 -14.16 -8.48
N GLY A 186 -5.54 -15.43 -8.11
CA GLY A 186 -4.85 -16.56 -8.74
C GLY A 186 -3.35 -16.62 -8.48
N ILE A 187 -2.89 -16.09 -7.35
CA ILE A 187 -1.53 -16.36 -6.85
C ILE A 187 -1.53 -17.73 -6.20
N PHE A 188 -0.62 -18.60 -6.61
CA PHE A 188 -0.49 -19.96 -6.09
C PHE A 188 0.54 -20.00 -4.97
N PHE A 189 0.16 -20.59 -3.82
CA PHE A 189 1.02 -20.67 -2.65
C PHE A 189 1.64 -22.07 -2.50
N ASP A 190 2.93 -22.18 -2.83
CA ASP A 190 3.64 -23.46 -2.83
C ASP A 190 3.85 -24.00 -1.41
N GLY A 191 3.55 -25.27 -1.19
CA GLY A 191 3.67 -25.91 0.13
C GLY A 191 2.48 -25.70 1.07
N HIS A 192 1.41 -25.03 0.61
CA HIS A 192 0.14 -24.91 1.32
C HIS A 192 -0.60 -26.26 1.37
N ARG A 193 -1.12 -26.67 2.52
CA ARG A 193 -1.70 -28.03 2.68
C ARG A 193 -2.99 -28.28 1.91
N ASP A 194 -3.82 -27.25 1.76
CA ASP A 194 -5.18 -27.33 1.20
C ASP A 194 -5.45 -26.14 0.28
N HIS A 195 -4.70 -26.08 -0.82
CA HIS A 195 -4.74 -24.95 -1.74
C HIS A 195 -5.89 -25.09 -2.75
N ARG A 196 -7.08 -24.67 -2.33
CA ARG A 196 -8.33 -24.69 -3.11
C ARG A 196 -9.10 -23.38 -2.90
N ARG A 197 -10.03 -23.10 -3.82
CA ARG A 197 -10.98 -21.97 -3.72
C ARG A 197 -11.68 -21.96 -2.35
N MET A 198 -12.03 -20.78 -1.88
CA MET A 198 -12.61 -20.58 -0.54
C MET A 198 -13.91 -19.76 -0.57
N LEU A 199 -13.95 -18.70 -1.37
CA LEU A 199 -15.09 -17.79 -1.51
C LEU A 199 -15.98 -18.16 -2.70
N LEU A 200 -15.37 -18.58 -3.81
CA LEU A 200 -16.06 -18.90 -5.04
C LEU A 200 -16.41 -20.39 -5.15
N PRO A 201 -17.45 -20.73 -5.93
CA PRO A 201 -17.72 -22.11 -6.31
C PRO A 201 -16.51 -22.79 -6.97
N GLU A 202 -16.41 -24.12 -6.83
CA GLU A 202 -15.26 -24.89 -7.33
C GLU A 202 -15.11 -24.83 -8.85
N ASP A 203 -16.22 -24.68 -9.56
CA ASP A 203 -16.29 -24.56 -11.02
C ASP A 203 -16.26 -23.11 -11.52
N TRP A 204 -15.98 -22.14 -10.64
CA TRP A 204 -15.82 -20.76 -11.04
C TRP A 204 -14.61 -20.58 -11.96
N GLU A 205 -14.81 -19.88 -13.07
CA GLU A 205 -13.77 -19.58 -14.05
C GLU A 205 -13.23 -18.15 -13.85
N GLY A 206 -11.91 -18.02 -13.79
CA GLY A 206 -11.22 -16.75 -13.61
C GLY A 206 -11.05 -16.32 -12.14
N TYR A 207 -10.68 -15.05 -11.97
CA TYR A 207 -10.22 -14.44 -10.72
C TYR A 207 -10.81 -13.02 -10.58
N PRO A 208 -11.90 -12.85 -9.81
CA PRO A 208 -12.73 -11.65 -9.85
C PRO A 208 -12.06 -10.31 -9.53
N LEU A 209 -10.97 -10.31 -8.74
CA LEU A 209 -10.28 -9.08 -8.36
C LEU A 209 -9.12 -8.72 -9.29
N ARG A 210 -8.92 -9.48 -10.38
CA ARG A 210 -8.02 -9.06 -11.46
C ARG A 210 -8.67 -7.96 -12.30
N LYS A 211 -7.86 -7.02 -12.76
CA LYS A 211 -8.27 -5.85 -13.56
C LYS A 211 -8.78 -6.20 -14.96
N ASP A 212 -8.36 -7.34 -15.50
CA ASP A 212 -8.79 -7.90 -16.78
C ASP A 212 -9.93 -8.92 -16.64
N TYR A 213 -10.50 -9.06 -15.43
CA TYR A 213 -11.61 -9.99 -15.22
C TYR A 213 -12.89 -9.47 -15.87
N GLU A 214 -13.41 -10.24 -16.81
CA GLU A 214 -14.72 -10.01 -17.41
C GLU A 214 -15.80 -10.73 -16.60
N VAL A 215 -16.76 -9.97 -16.06
CA VAL A 215 -17.84 -10.52 -15.25
C VAL A 215 -18.74 -11.40 -16.11
N GLN A 216 -18.94 -12.64 -15.67
CA GLN A 216 -19.83 -13.59 -16.32
C GLN A 216 -21.26 -13.01 -16.42
N GLU A 217 -21.91 -13.23 -17.57
CA GLU A 217 -23.31 -12.79 -17.76
C GLU A 217 -24.31 -13.75 -17.13
N THR A 218 -23.93 -15.03 -17.04
CA THR A 218 -24.74 -16.10 -16.50
C THR A 218 -23.89 -17.06 -15.69
N TYR A 219 -24.44 -17.58 -14.60
CA TYR A 219 -23.86 -18.67 -13.82
C TYR A 219 -24.91 -19.76 -13.64
N HIS A 220 -24.65 -20.97 -14.16
CA HIS A 220 -25.61 -22.11 -14.13
C HIS A 220 -27.00 -21.75 -14.69
N GLY A 221 -27.05 -20.94 -15.74
CA GLY A 221 -28.31 -20.47 -16.35
C GLY A 221 -29.01 -19.34 -15.58
N ILE A 222 -28.47 -18.90 -14.44
CA ILE A 222 -28.94 -17.74 -13.69
C ILE A 222 -28.25 -16.50 -14.26
N ILE A 223 -29.03 -15.52 -14.71
CA ILE A 223 -28.51 -14.23 -15.20
C ILE A 223 -27.92 -13.46 -14.01
N ILE A 224 -26.67 -13.02 -14.15
CA ILE A 224 -26.02 -12.16 -13.17
C ILE A 224 -26.43 -10.71 -13.47
N PRO A 225 -27.23 -10.06 -12.60
CA PRO A 225 -27.69 -8.71 -12.85
C PRO A 225 -26.49 -7.75 -12.81
N LYS A 226 -26.20 -7.14 -13.97
CA LYS A 226 -25.25 -6.02 -14.06
C LYS A 226 -25.94 -4.79 -13.44
N VAL A 227 -25.81 -4.58 -12.13
CA VAL A 227 -26.34 -3.36 -11.48
C VAL A 227 -25.56 -2.16 -12.02
N LYS A 228 -26.14 -1.47 -13.01
CA LYS A 228 -25.59 -0.24 -13.60
C LYS A 228 -26.30 1.02 -13.09
N GLU A 229 -27.44 0.90 -12.42
CA GLU A 229 -28.20 2.04 -11.91
C GLU A 229 -27.95 2.23 -10.40
N GLY A 230 -27.60 3.45 -10.00
CA GLY A 230 -27.55 3.88 -8.59
C GLY A 230 -26.19 4.34 -8.04
N TRP A 231 -25.13 4.40 -8.87
CA TRP A 231 -23.80 4.89 -8.48
C TRP A 231 -23.39 6.18 -9.19
N GLU A 232 -24.36 6.91 -9.76
CA GLU A 232 -24.18 8.30 -10.21
C GLU A 232 -24.65 9.29 -9.15
#